data_AF-A0A947ULE2-F1
#
_entry.id   AF-A0A947ULE2-F1
#
_cell.length_a   1.000
_cell.length_b   1.000
_cell.length_c   1.000
_cell.angle_alpha   90.00
_cell.angle_beta   90.00
_cell.angle_gamma   90.00
#
_symmetry.space_group_name_H-M   'P 1'
#
loop_
_entity.id
_entity.type
_entity.pdbx_description
1 polymer ?
#
loop_
_entity_poly.entity_id
_entity_poly.type
_entity_poly.pdbx_seq_one_letter_code
_entity_poly.pdbx_strand_id
1 'polypeptide(L)'
;MRRLFLSAIAFLVIPIVLPTTVRAAGLPYSLRQAVVWVHCGDRQGSGVVVNGEEGYVLTNAHILLNLGTMTPEPCRVGFVDDGVEPEIYYEASWVKYSYEDSTNRDVAILKIGRSVSRRSLSSFPFIPTDEFSEVGDTLSVVGYPGSAEGAQTVTTGKITGLERGIVKTDAEITPGVSGGAGIAASDGLVGLATRILYLEIAPGVEEVVDYELVDIRAILTWMDTFGTDAHDTYVTHLDSDRYHAPTNFIAEGNLACTMLAKSPLESTVYCLHSDGTRSVFPNDAAYHSWFSDFSGVVTASATDLSAYRLVSNITMKPGSLVKIESDPKVYLVTDDIGTLRWIQSEDRAVELLGHGWAGFVTDIPVSFFSSYRLGSPLP
;
A
#
# COMPACT_ATOMS: atom_id res chain seq x y z
N MET A 1 -12.59 -63.87 -36.23
CA MET A 1 -11.54 -63.60 -35.22
C MET A 1 -10.78 -62.35 -35.61
N ARG A 2 -11.13 -61.18 -35.07
CA ARG A 2 -10.33 -59.95 -35.17
C ARG A 2 -9.78 -59.68 -33.78
N ARG A 3 -8.45 -59.73 -33.63
CA ARG A 3 -7.73 -59.50 -32.38
C ARG A 3 -7.80 -58.00 -32.03
N LEU A 4 -8.36 -57.69 -30.86
CA LEU A 4 -8.25 -56.37 -30.23
C LEU A 4 -6.81 -56.19 -29.74
N PHE A 5 -6.12 -55.17 -30.24
CA PHE A 5 -4.90 -54.65 -29.65
C PHE A 5 -5.30 -53.78 -28.45
N LEU A 6 -5.05 -54.24 -27.23
CA LEU A 6 -5.02 -53.36 -26.06
C LEU A 6 -3.77 -52.48 -26.16
N SER A 7 -3.96 -51.18 -26.37
CA SER A 7 -2.91 -50.18 -26.17
C SER A 7 -2.75 -49.99 -24.66
N ALA A 8 -1.60 -50.40 -24.12
CA ALA A 8 -1.25 -50.12 -22.74
C ALA A 8 -0.96 -48.63 -22.59
N ILE A 9 -1.86 -47.91 -21.92
CA ILE A 9 -1.61 -46.54 -21.48
C ILE A 9 -0.58 -46.64 -20.35
N ALA A 10 0.68 -46.34 -20.67
CA ALA A 10 1.71 -46.15 -19.67
C ALA A 10 1.37 -44.87 -18.88
N PHE A 11 0.86 -45.03 -17.67
CA PHE A 11 0.80 -43.94 -16.71
C PHE A 11 2.24 -43.55 -16.39
N LEU A 12 2.69 -42.44 -16.97
CA LEU A 12 3.90 -41.76 -16.54
C LEU A 12 3.61 -41.25 -15.12
N VAL A 13 4.04 -42.02 -14.11
CA VAL A 13 4.07 -41.57 -12.73
C VAL A 13 5.18 -40.53 -12.66
N ILE A 14 4.82 -39.28 -12.94
CA ILE A 14 5.69 -38.14 -12.61
C ILE A 14 5.77 -38.16 -11.09
N PRO A 15 6.97 -38.34 -10.49
CA PRO A 15 7.09 -38.23 -9.05
C PRO A 15 6.64 -36.82 -8.69
N ILE A 16 5.57 -36.72 -7.89
CA ILE A 16 5.22 -35.48 -7.23
C ILE A 16 6.41 -35.19 -6.31
N VAL A 17 7.28 -34.29 -6.76
CA VAL A 17 8.25 -33.66 -5.89
C VAL A 17 7.39 -32.80 -4.97
N LEU A 18 7.02 -33.36 -3.82
CA LEU A 18 6.49 -32.54 -2.73
C LEU A 18 7.53 -31.45 -2.51
N PRO A 19 7.18 -30.16 -2.64
CA PRO A 19 8.11 -29.10 -2.27
C PRO A 19 8.58 -29.43 -0.86
N THR A 20 9.88 -29.60 -0.71
CA THR A 20 10.48 -29.74 0.61
C THR A 20 9.99 -28.55 1.40
N THR A 21 9.15 -28.78 2.40
CA THR A 21 8.73 -27.77 3.34
C THR A 21 10.01 -27.19 3.91
N VAL A 22 10.39 -26.01 3.42
CA VAL A 22 11.50 -25.26 3.97
C VAL A 22 11.07 -25.04 5.41
N ARG A 23 11.73 -25.77 6.33
CA ARG A 23 11.59 -25.58 7.76
C ARG A 23 11.58 -24.07 8.02
N ALA A 24 10.72 -23.65 8.94
CA ALA A 24 10.69 -22.33 9.57
C ALA A 24 12.01 -21.91 10.27
N ALA A 25 13.17 -22.40 9.84
CA ALA A 25 14.45 -22.42 10.53
C ALA A 25 15.30 -21.15 10.35
N GLY A 26 14.78 -20.11 9.68
CA GLY A 26 15.51 -18.84 9.50
C GLY A 26 14.95 -17.67 10.33
N LEU A 27 13.64 -17.63 10.56
CA LEU A 27 12.98 -16.46 11.16
C LEU A 27 12.89 -16.57 12.70
N PRO A 28 13.23 -15.48 13.43
CA PRO A 28 13.03 -15.39 14.86
C PRO A 28 11.61 -15.77 15.28
N TYR A 29 11.49 -16.45 16.42
CA TYR A 29 10.18 -16.87 16.96
C TYR A 29 9.24 -15.69 17.19
N SER A 30 9.75 -14.53 17.63
CA SER A 30 8.94 -13.31 17.81
C SER A 30 8.27 -12.85 16.51
N LEU A 31 8.98 -12.86 15.39
CA LEU A 31 8.42 -12.49 14.09
C LEU A 31 7.40 -13.51 13.61
N ARG A 32 7.69 -14.81 13.79
CA ARG A 32 6.73 -15.87 13.51
C ARG A 32 5.47 -15.74 14.36
N GLN A 33 5.60 -15.41 15.64
CA GLN A 33 4.48 -15.23 16.55
C GLN A 33 3.68 -13.95 16.24
N ALA A 34 4.32 -12.91 15.70
CA ALA A 34 3.66 -11.68 15.26
C ALA A 34 2.77 -11.86 14.02
N VAL A 35 3.04 -12.89 13.21
CA VAL A 35 2.12 -13.30 12.13
C VAL A 35 1.03 -14.17 12.73
N VAL A 36 -0.20 -13.69 12.66
CA VAL A 36 -1.38 -14.27 13.32
C VAL A 36 -2.29 -14.99 12.35
N TRP A 37 -2.98 -16.01 12.85
CA TRP A 37 -4.02 -16.68 12.11
C TRP A 37 -5.34 -15.92 12.30
N VAL A 38 -5.94 -15.44 11.21
CA VAL A 38 -7.13 -14.58 11.25
C VAL A 38 -8.33 -15.38 10.79
N HIS A 39 -9.40 -15.37 11.59
CA HIS A 39 -10.66 -16.04 11.26
C HIS A 39 -11.82 -15.04 11.41
N CYS A 40 -12.56 -14.77 10.33
CA CYS A 40 -13.68 -13.83 10.32
C CYS A 40 -14.90 -14.49 9.66
N GLY A 41 -15.97 -14.70 10.43
CA GLY A 41 -17.09 -15.52 9.97
C GLY A 41 -16.63 -16.92 9.57
N ASP A 42 -16.92 -17.34 8.33
CA ASP A 42 -16.49 -18.62 7.76
C ASP A 42 -15.19 -18.52 6.93
N ARG A 43 -14.53 -17.35 6.92
CA ARG A 43 -13.29 -17.11 6.18
C ARG A 43 -12.10 -17.16 7.12
N GLN A 44 -10.98 -17.63 6.59
CA GLN A 44 -9.70 -17.62 7.27
C GLN A 44 -8.58 -17.09 6.38
N GLY A 45 -7.52 -16.63 7.03
CA GLY A 45 -6.26 -16.26 6.40
C GLY A 45 -5.25 -15.90 7.48
N SER A 46 -4.37 -14.96 7.16
CA SER A 46 -3.29 -14.51 8.01
C SER A 46 -3.44 -13.03 8.32
N GLY A 47 -2.69 -12.55 9.30
CA GLY A 47 -2.53 -11.15 9.62
C GLY A 47 -1.17 -10.91 10.25
N VAL A 48 -0.82 -9.65 10.45
CA VAL A 48 0.45 -9.24 11.05
C VAL A 48 0.16 -8.24 12.14
N VAL A 49 0.59 -8.51 13.37
CA VAL A 49 0.58 -7.50 14.43
C VAL A 49 1.62 -6.44 14.08
N VAL A 50 1.20 -5.19 13.94
CA VAL A 50 2.05 -4.06 13.51
C VAL A 50 2.27 -3.01 14.59
N ASN A 51 1.51 -3.09 15.68
CA ASN A 51 1.72 -2.31 16.89
C ASN A 51 1.48 -3.23 18.09
N GLY A 52 2.54 -3.54 18.84
CA GLY A 52 2.48 -4.51 19.93
C GLY A 52 1.89 -3.96 21.23
N GLU A 53 1.91 -2.64 21.42
CA GLU A 53 1.35 -1.96 22.60
C GLU A 53 -0.16 -1.86 22.49
N GLU A 54 -0.65 -1.38 21.35
CA GLU A 54 -2.07 -1.28 21.06
C GLU A 54 -2.64 -2.59 20.50
N GLY A 55 -1.85 -3.51 19.96
CA GLY A 55 -2.39 -4.74 19.36
C GLY A 55 -3.19 -4.48 18.10
N TYR A 56 -2.70 -3.62 17.21
CA TYR A 56 -3.24 -3.47 15.87
C TYR A 56 -2.70 -4.56 14.95
N VAL A 57 -3.58 -5.12 14.11
CA VAL A 57 -3.27 -6.18 13.15
C VAL A 57 -3.65 -5.74 11.76
N LEU A 58 -2.74 -5.87 10.80
CA LEU A 58 -3.05 -5.77 9.39
C LEU A 58 -3.41 -7.13 8.81
N THR A 59 -4.38 -7.15 7.92
CA THR A 59 -4.80 -8.34 7.15
C THR A 59 -5.43 -7.88 5.84
N ASN A 60 -5.83 -8.82 4.98
CA ASN A 60 -6.61 -8.46 3.79
C ASN A 60 -8.08 -8.18 4.14
N ALA A 61 -8.69 -7.23 3.44
CA ALA A 61 -10.09 -6.89 3.63
C ALA A 61 -11.04 -8.01 3.18
N HIS A 62 -10.69 -8.81 2.17
CA HIS A 62 -11.53 -9.95 1.77
C HIS A 62 -11.68 -11.02 2.85
N ILE A 63 -10.73 -11.11 3.79
CA ILE A 63 -10.85 -11.99 4.95
C ILE A 63 -11.94 -11.44 5.88
N LEU A 64 -11.90 -10.14 6.16
CA LEU A 64 -12.87 -9.44 7.01
C LEU A 64 -14.29 -9.44 6.42
N LEU A 65 -14.44 -9.21 5.12
CA LEU A 65 -15.71 -8.90 4.47
C LEU A 65 -16.43 -10.13 3.94
N ASN A 66 -17.74 -10.23 4.21
CA ASN A 66 -18.60 -11.12 3.43
C ASN A 66 -18.74 -10.53 2.02
N LEU A 67 -18.06 -11.10 1.02
CA LEU A 67 -18.01 -10.55 -0.34
C LEU A 67 -19.37 -10.52 -1.06
N GLY A 68 -20.37 -11.25 -0.57
CA GLY A 68 -21.74 -11.19 -1.11
C GLY A 68 -22.53 -9.98 -0.61
N THR A 69 -22.30 -9.56 0.64
CA THR A 69 -23.01 -8.45 1.28
C THR A 69 -22.15 -7.19 1.46
N MET A 70 -20.84 -7.31 1.23
CA MET A 70 -19.82 -6.29 1.49
C MET A 70 -19.80 -5.78 2.95
N THR A 71 -20.19 -6.65 3.89
CA THR A 71 -20.25 -6.31 5.33
C THR A 71 -19.15 -7.02 6.12
N PRO A 72 -18.49 -6.33 7.08
CA PRO A 72 -17.53 -6.97 7.99
C PRO A 72 -18.16 -8.04 8.88
N GLU A 73 -17.42 -9.11 9.16
CA GLU A 73 -17.81 -10.17 10.10
C GLU A 73 -16.95 -10.16 11.39
N PRO A 74 -17.45 -10.73 12.50
CA PRO A 74 -16.66 -10.85 13.73
C PRO A 74 -15.39 -11.66 13.51
N CYS A 75 -14.26 -11.14 13.97
CA CYS A 75 -12.97 -11.77 13.78
C CYS A 75 -12.39 -12.34 15.08
N ARG A 76 -11.49 -13.32 14.93
CA ARG A 76 -10.64 -13.87 15.97
C ARG A 76 -9.21 -13.98 15.45
N VAL A 77 -8.26 -13.84 16.36
CA VAL A 77 -6.83 -13.98 16.05
C VAL A 77 -6.21 -15.09 16.86
N GLY A 78 -5.41 -15.91 16.19
CA GLY A 78 -4.63 -16.99 16.76
C GLY A 78 -3.13 -16.75 16.64
N PHE A 79 -2.40 -17.29 17.61
CA PHE A 79 -0.96 -17.17 17.74
C PHE A 79 -0.34 -18.57 17.80
N VAL A 80 0.92 -18.68 17.35
CA VAL A 80 1.76 -19.84 17.66
C VAL A 80 2.33 -19.71 19.09
N ASP A 81 2.54 -20.84 19.77
CA ASP A 81 3.03 -20.89 21.17
C ASP A 81 4.33 -21.70 21.30
N ASP A 82 4.44 -22.80 20.54
CA ASP A 82 5.66 -23.54 20.25
C ASP A 82 5.40 -24.36 18.97
N GLY A 83 6.31 -24.33 18.00
CA GLY A 83 6.11 -24.94 16.68
C GLY A 83 5.48 -24.01 15.63
N VAL A 84 4.51 -24.54 14.87
CA VAL A 84 3.91 -23.89 13.68
C VAL A 84 2.38 -23.89 13.69
N GLU A 85 1.74 -24.61 14.61
CA GLU A 85 0.28 -24.70 14.69
C GLU A 85 -0.29 -23.52 15.50
N PRO A 86 -1.23 -22.73 14.95
CA PRO A 86 -1.84 -21.63 15.69
C PRO A 86 -2.95 -22.10 16.63
N GLU A 87 -3.15 -21.36 17.72
CA GLU A 87 -4.31 -21.48 18.59
C GLU A 87 -5.00 -20.11 18.72
N ILE A 88 -6.34 -20.07 18.60
CA ILE A 88 -7.11 -18.83 18.74
C ILE A 88 -7.01 -18.31 20.18
N TYR A 89 -6.47 -17.11 20.36
CA TYR A 89 -6.29 -16.51 21.68
C TYR A 89 -7.28 -15.39 21.97
N TYR A 90 -7.64 -14.60 20.96
CA TYR A 90 -8.40 -13.36 21.17
C TYR A 90 -9.53 -13.18 20.15
N GLU A 91 -10.57 -12.46 20.57
CA GLU A 91 -11.47 -11.76 19.63
C GLU A 91 -10.76 -10.55 19.04
N ALA A 92 -11.18 -10.13 17.84
CA ALA A 92 -10.70 -8.93 17.18
C ALA A 92 -11.85 -8.16 16.52
N SER A 93 -11.81 -6.83 16.64
CA SER A 93 -12.74 -5.92 15.98
C SER A 93 -12.05 -5.19 14.84
N TRP A 94 -12.73 -4.97 13.73
CA TRP A 94 -12.22 -4.12 12.67
C TRP A 94 -12.24 -2.64 13.09
N VAL A 95 -11.31 -1.86 12.52
CA VAL A 95 -11.14 -0.43 12.78
C VAL A 95 -11.36 0.36 11.50
N LYS A 96 -10.62 -0.01 10.45
CA LYS A 96 -10.70 0.56 9.09
C LYS A 96 -10.49 -0.56 8.09
N TYR A 97 -11.01 -0.41 6.88
CA TYR A 97 -10.74 -1.32 5.78
C TYR A 97 -10.93 -0.61 4.44
N SER A 98 -10.28 -1.12 3.40
CA SER A 98 -10.49 -0.73 2.02
C SER A 98 -10.46 -2.00 1.16
N TYR A 99 -11.51 -2.18 0.36
CA TYR A 99 -11.62 -3.29 -0.57
C TYR A 99 -12.06 -2.77 -1.94
N GLU A 100 -11.20 -2.90 -2.94
CA GLU A 100 -11.46 -2.62 -4.34
C GLU A 100 -10.64 -3.59 -5.21
N ASP A 101 -11.33 -4.61 -5.72
CA ASP A 101 -10.76 -5.69 -6.54
C ASP A 101 -10.00 -5.14 -7.78
N SER A 102 -10.55 -4.12 -8.44
CA SER A 102 -10.00 -3.54 -9.67
C SER A 102 -8.67 -2.79 -9.48
N THR A 103 -8.37 -2.34 -8.26
CA THR A 103 -7.15 -1.59 -7.93
C THR A 103 -6.25 -2.32 -6.94
N ASN A 104 -6.55 -3.59 -6.67
CA ASN A 104 -5.87 -4.44 -5.69
C ASN A 104 -5.77 -3.79 -4.28
N ARG A 105 -6.73 -2.93 -3.95
CA ARG A 105 -6.85 -2.39 -2.58
C ARG A 105 -7.55 -3.45 -1.76
N ASP A 106 -6.79 -4.14 -0.92
CA ASP A 106 -7.33 -5.24 -0.13
C ASP A 106 -6.66 -5.29 1.24
N VAL A 107 -7.05 -4.35 2.10
CA VAL A 107 -6.43 -4.15 3.42
C VAL A 107 -7.46 -3.83 4.49
N ALA A 108 -7.29 -4.44 5.66
CA ALA A 108 -8.07 -4.17 6.86
C ALA A 108 -7.15 -4.02 8.08
N ILE A 109 -7.53 -3.10 8.95
CA ILE A 109 -6.94 -2.89 10.28
C ILE A 109 -7.89 -3.51 11.29
N LEU A 110 -7.41 -4.48 12.06
CA LEU A 110 -8.10 -5.05 13.21
C LEU A 110 -7.44 -4.57 14.52
N LYS A 111 -8.21 -4.59 15.60
CA LYS A 111 -7.74 -4.35 16.98
C LYS A 111 -7.97 -5.62 17.79
N ILE A 112 -6.91 -6.14 18.41
CA ILE A 112 -7.00 -7.29 19.31
C ILE A 112 -7.80 -6.87 20.55
N GLY A 113 -8.79 -7.69 20.89
CA GLY A 113 -9.72 -7.46 21.99
C GLY A 113 -9.51 -8.44 23.14
N ARG A 114 -10.62 -8.94 23.69
CA ARG A 114 -10.59 -9.83 24.85
C ARG A 114 -10.00 -11.19 24.52
N SER A 115 -9.28 -11.76 25.48
CA SER A 115 -8.83 -13.16 25.42
C SER A 115 -10.03 -14.11 25.51
N VAL A 116 -10.01 -15.14 24.67
CA VAL A 116 -10.99 -16.23 24.61
C VAL A 116 -10.34 -17.62 24.82
N SER A 117 -9.01 -17.68 24.92
CA SER A 117 -8.29 -18.89 25.35
C SER A 117 -7.92 -18.81 26.84
N ARG A 118 -7.52 -19.95 27.41
CA ARG A 118 -6.84 -19.99 28.71
C ARG A 118 -5.41 -19.43 28.62
N ARG A 119 -4.87 -19.36 27.41
CA ARG A 119 -3.58 -18.75 27.10
C ARG A 119 -3.79 -17.29 26.70
N SER A 120 -2.89 -16.44 27.16
CA SER A 120 -2.81 -15.03 26.80
C SER A 120 -1.35 -14.63 26.83
N LEU A 121 -0.98 -13.78 25.89
CA LEU A 121 0.31 -13.11 25.84
C LEU A 121 0.32 -11.96 26.84
N SER A 122 1.48 -11.70 27.46
CA SER A 122 1.71 -10.54 28.33
C SER A 122 1.93 -9.26 27.54
N SER A 123 2.37 -9.39 26.29
CA SER A 123 2.62 -8.33 25.31
C SER A 123 2.47 -8.93 23.92
N PHE A 124 1.94 -8.18 22.94
CA PHE A 124 1.82 -8.70 21.60
C PHE A 124 3.16 -8.60 20.86
N PRO A 125 3.71 -9.70 20.32
CA PRO A 125 4.82 -9.62 19.38
C PRO A 125 4.32 -8.91 18.13
N PHE A 126 5.16 -8.07 17.53
CA PHE A 126 4.81 -7.28 16.36
C PHE A 126 5.98 -7.20 15.39
N ILE A 127 5.67 -6.87 14.13
CA ILE A 127 6.66 -6.60 13.08
C ILE A 127 6.53 -5.13 12.72
N PRO A 128 7.59 -4.31 12.91
CA PRO A 128 7.55 -2.93 12.50
C PRO A 128 7.58 -2.81 10.97
N THR A 129 7.06 -1.72 10.41
CA THR A 129 7.03 -1.49 8.95
C THR A 129 8.38 -1.09 8.40
N ASP A 130 8.70 -1.55 7.19
CA ASP A 130 9.89 -1.17 6.42
C ASP A 130 9.51 -0.73 5.01
N GLU A 131 9.25 0.57 4.90
CA GLU A 131 8.96 1.30 3.67
C GLU A 131 10.18 1.55 2.78
N PHE A 132 11.39 1.22 3.26
CA PHE A 132 12.64 1.49 2.56
C PHE A 132 13.19 0.28 1.79
N SER A 133 12.44 -0.82 1.73
CA SER A 133 12.81 -2.02 0.96
C SER A 133 12.99 -1.76 -0.54
N GLU A 134 13.96 -2.46 -1.12
CA GLU A 134 14.49 -2.25 -2.46
C GLU A 134 14.36 -3.50 -3.34
N VAL A 135 14.33 -3.33 -4.67
CA VAL A 135 14.41 -4.46 -5.60
C VAL A 135 15.75 -5.18 -5.42
N GLY A 136 15.70 -6.50 -5.25
CA GLY A 136 16.85 -7.35 -4.99
C GLY A 136 17.02 -7.73 -3.51
N ASP A 137 16.34 -7.04 -2.61
CA ASP A 137 16.30 -7.38 -1.18
C ASP A 137 15.71 -8.76 -0.97
N THR A 138 16.27 -9.48 0.00
CA THR A 138 15.75 -10.78 0.40
C THR A 138 14.58 -10.58 1.35
N LEU A 139 13.51 -11.34 1.13
CA LEU A 139 12.35 -11.36 2.00
C LEU A 139 11.90 -12.78 2.31
N SER A 140 11.25 -12.95 3.45
CA SER A 140 10.53 -14.17 3.80
C SER A 140 9.03 -13.90 3.81
N VAL A 141 8.25 -14.76 3.16
CA VAL A 141 6.78 -14.73 3.24
C VAL A 141 6.33 -15.72 4.30
N VAL A 142 5.51 -15.24 5.24
CA VAL A 142 5.02 -16.03 6.37
C VAL A 142 3.51 -15.92 6.44
N GLY A 143 2.83 -17.05 6.59
CA GLY A 143 1.38 -17.07 6.75
C GLY A 143 0.84 -18.45 7.12
N TYR A 144 -0.47 -18.54 7.23
CA TYR A 144 -1.21 -19.74 7.57
C TYR A 144 -2.01 -20.18 6.34
N PRO A 145 -1.69 -21.33 5.71
CA PRO A 145 -2.37 -21.81 4.52
C PRO A 145 -3.84 -22.20 4.81
N GLY A 146 -4.64 -22.32 3.76
CA GLY A 146 -6.09 -22.60 3.86
C GLY A 146 -6.47 -24.02 4.29
N SER A 147 -5.51 -24.88 4.66
CA SER A 147 -5.77 -26.28 5.07
C SER A 147 -6.25 -26.37 6.52
N ALA A 148 -7.00 -27.42 6.85
CA ALA A 148 -7.70 -27.58 8.14
C ALA A 148 -6.79 -27.68 9.38
N GLU A 149 -5.49 -27.92 9.21
CA GLU A 149 -4.50 -27.93 10.30
C GLU A 149 -3.57 -26.69 10.27
N GLY A 150 -3.68 -25.85 9.24
CA GLY A 150 -3.24 -24.45 9.24
C GLY A 150 -1.78 -24.15 9.57
N ALA A 151 -0.87 -25.13 9.63
CA ALA A 151 0.50 -24.92 10.07
C ALA A 151 1.19 -23.76 9.33
N GLN A 152 1.78 -22.84 10.10
CA GLN A 152 2.47 -21.67 9.59
C GLN A 152 3.57 -22.08 8.60
N THR A 153 3.52 -21.49 7.42
CA THR A 153 4.51 -21.67 6.36
C THR A 153 5.47 -20.50 6.30
N VAL A 154 6.69 -20.79 5.86
CA VAL A 154 7.73 -19.79 5.59
C VAL A 154 8.35 -20.12 4.24
N THR A 155 8.33 -19.17 3.33
CA THR A 155 9.07 -19.23 2.06
C THR A 155 10.00 -18.02 1.98
N THR A 156 11.05 -18.12 1.18
CA THR A 156 12.04 -17.05 1.03
C THR A 156 12.26 -16.79 -0.45
N GLY A 157 12.46 -15.53 -0.78
CA GLY A 157 12.77 -15.08 -2.12
C GLY A 157 13.35 -13.67 -2.08
N LYS A 158 13.23 -12.96 -3.19
CA LYS A 158 13.70 -11.60 -3.38
C LYS A 158 12.60 -10.73 -3.94
N ILE A 159 12.65 -9.44 -3.59
CA ILE A 159 11.86 -8.43 -4.27
C ILE A 159 12.33 -8.35 -5.73
N THR A 160 11.42 -8.61 -6.67
CA THR A 160 11.69 -8.56 -8.12
C THR A 160 11.16 -7.28 -8.77
N GLY A 161 10.28 -6.56 -8.09
CA GLY A 161 9.69 -5.31 -8.59
C GLY A 161 8.87 -4.61 -7.52
N LEU A 162 8.78 -3.28 -7.64
CA LEU A 162 8.02 -2.39 -6.76
C LEU A 162 7.21 -1.45 -7.65
N GLU A 163 5.94 -1.77 -7.92
CA GLU A 163 5.12 -1.00 -8.84
C GLU A 163 3.64 -1.06 -8.48
N ARG A 164 2.92 0.05 -8.70
CA ARG A 164 1.46 0.14 -8.54
C ARG A 164 0.93 -0.27 -7.15
N GLY A 165 1.72 -0.01 -6.10
CA GLY A 165 1.36 -0.38 -4.73
C GLY A 165 1.51 -1.87 -4.42
N ILE A 166 2.33 -2.57 -5.22
CA ILE A 166 2.58 -4.00 -5.10
C ILE A 166 4.08 -4.28 -5.02
N VAL A 167 4.45 -5.20 -4.13
CA VAL A 167 5.78 -5.82 -4.05
C VAL A 167 5.71 -7.14 -4.79
N LYS A 168 6.44 -7.23 -5.90
CA LYS A 168 6.65 -8.48 -6.64
C LYS A 168 7.78 -9.25 -6.02
N THR A 169 7.65 -10.58 -5.97
CA THR A 169 8.65 -11.45 -5.36
C THR A 169 8.76 -12.75 -6.12
N ASP A 170 9.94 -13.37 -6.08
CA ASP A 170 10.13 -14.75 -6.53
C ASP A 170 9.95 -15.77 -5.38
N ALA A 171 9.56 -15.31 -4.19
CA ALA A 171 9.17 -16.17 -3.08
C ALA A 171 7.86 -16.90 -3.41
N GLU A 172 7.81 -18.20 -3.11
CA GLU A 172 6.60 -18.99 -3.32
C GLU A 172 5.48 -18.53 -2.36
N ILE A 173 4.32 -18.14 -2.91
CA ILE A 173 3.12 -17.77 -2.14
C ILE A 173 2.01 -18.76 -2.51
N THR A 174 1.49 -19.47 -1.52
CA THR A 174 0.47 -20.50 -1.71
C THR A 174 -0.93 -20.00 -1.33
N PRO A 175 -2.01 -20.53 -1.92
CA PRO A 175 -3.38 -20.20 -1.50
C PRO A 175 -3.61 -20.29 0.03
N GLY A 176 -4.24 -19.26 0.58
CA GLY A 176 -4.62 -19.18 2.00
C GLY A 176 -3.67 -18.38 2.88
N VAL A 177 -2.44 -18.09 2.43
CA VAL A 177 -1.52 -17.20 3.17
C VAL A 177 -1.88 -15.72 3.07
N SER A 178 -3.02 -15.39 2.44
CA SER A 178 -3.58 -14.03 2.33
C SER A 178 -3.54 -13.31 3.68
N GLY A 179 -3.07 -12.07 3.69
CA GLY A 179 -2.83 -11.24 4.87
C GLY A 179 -1.53 -11.56 5.61
N GLY A 180 -0.73 -12.52 5.11
CA GLY A 180 0.54 -12.92 5.69
C GLY A 180 1.63 -11.87 5.48
N ALA A 181 2.73 -11.97 6.23
CA ALA A 181 3.80 -10.99 6.19
C ALA A 181 4.81 -11.30 5.09
N GLY A 182 5.16 -10.31 4.27
CA GLY A 182 6.48 -10.23 3.64
C GLY A 182 7.44 -9.51 4.59
N ILE A 183 8.48 -10.20 5.05
CA ILE A 183 9.42 -9.71 6.04
C ILE A 183 10.80 -9.57 5.39
N ALA A 184 11.34 -8.36 5.34
CA ALA A 184 12.69 -8.10 4.86
C ALA A 184 13.76 -8.72 5.79
N ALA A 185 14.99 -8.84 5.29
CA ALA A 185 16.14 -9.26 6.09
C ALA A 185 16.46 -8.31 7.28
N SER A 186 15.91 -7.09 7.25
CA SER A 186 15.93 -6.09 8.32
C SER A 186 14.95 -6.39 9.47
N ASP A 187 14.20 -7.49 9.39
CA ASP A 187 13.07 -7.85 10.26
C ASP A 187 11.86 -6.91 10.16
N GLY A 188 11.79 -6.09 9.10
CA GLY A 188 10.69 -5.17 8.83
C GLY A 188 9.62 -5.73 7.87
N LEU A 189 8.37 -5.31 8.05
CA LEU A 189 7.23 -5.67 7.20
C LEU A 189 7.25 -4.83 5.92
N VAL A 190 7.43 -5.50 4.78
CA VAL A 190 7.45 -4.86 3.45
C VAL A 190 6.11 -4.92 2.71
N GLY A 191 5.23 -5.84 3.11
CA GLY A 191 3.91 -5.97 2.50
C GLY A 191 3.09 -7.12 3.04
N LEU A 192 1.82 -7.16 2.63
CA LEU A 192 0.88 -8.22 2.99
C LEU A 192 0.64 -9.14 1.81
N ALA A 193 0.85 -10.44 1.99
CA ALA A 193 0.55 -11.43 0.96
C ALA A 193 -0.92 -11.28 0.55
N THR A 194 -1.18 -11.09 -0.74
CA THR A 194 -2.53 -11.07 -1.29
C THR A 194 -2.61 -12.06 -2.43
N ARG A 195 -3.83 -12.36 -2.85
CA ARG A 195 -4.05 -13.15 -4.05
C ARG A 195 -4.04 -12.20 -5.25
N ILE A 196 -3.36 -12.60 -6.34
CA ILE A 196 -3.73 -12.38 -7.77
C ILE A 196 -2.71 -11.62 -8.66
N LEU A 197 -2.29 -12.31 -9.72
CA LEU A 197 -2.29 -11.88 -11.14
C LEU A 197 -3.21 -12.85 -11.91
N TYR A 198 -4.15 -12.36 -12.72
CA TYR A 198 -4.90 -13.20 -13.67
C TYR A 198 -4.39 -12.94 -15.10
N LEU A 199 -4.06 -13.99 -15.86
CA LEU A 199 -4.01 -13.89 -17.33
C LEU A 199 -5.39 -14.23 -17.85
N GLU A 200 -5.99 -13.32 -18.60
CA GLU A 200 -7.06 -13.70 -19.51
C GLU A 200 -6.45 -14.48 -20.68
N ILE A 201 -6.43 -15.82 -20.58
CA ILE A 201 -5.90 -16.71 -21.63
C ILE A 201 -6.89 -16.90 -22.78
N ALA A 202 -8.17 -16.57 -22.56
CA ALA A 202 -9.22 -16.51 -23.55
C ALA A 202 -10.39 -15.64 -23.02
N PRO A 203 -11.30 -15.14 -23.88
CA PRO A 203 -12.43 -14.32 -23.44
C PRO A 203 -13.23 -14.96 -22.29
N GLY A 204 -13.19 -14.35 -21.11
CA GLY A 204 -13.86 -14.85 -19.89
C GLY A 204 -13.21 -16.08 -19.25
N VAL A 205 -11.95 -16.39 -19.58
CA VAL A 205 -11.15 -17.45 -18.98
C VAL A 205 -9.90 -16.83 -18.36
N GLU A 206 -9.93 -16.72 -17.04
CA GLU A 206 -8.83 -16.20 -16.22
C GLU A 206 -8.05 -17.37 -15.60
N GLU A 207 -6.72 -17.34 -15.75
CA GLU A 207 -5.81 -18.24 -15.06
C GLU A 207 -5.00 -17.44 -14.04
N VAL A 208 -4.81 -17.98 -12.84
CA VAL A 208 -3.94 -17.36 -11.83
C VAL A 208 -2.48 -17.52 -12.25
N VAL A 209 -1.80 -16.41 -12.48
CA VAL A 209 -0.42 -16.36 -13.02
C VAL A 209 0.61 -16.13 -11.93
N ASP A 210 0.25 -15.34 -10.91
CA ASP A 210 1.19 -15.00 -9.85
C ASP A 210 0.46 -14.61 -8.56
N TYR A 211 1.23 -14.52 -7.49
CA TYR A 211 0.83 -14.02 -6.18
C TYR A 211 1.80 -12.91 -5.79
N GLU A 212 1.28 -11.79 -5.29
CA GLU A 212 2.09 -10.62 -4.97
C GLU A 212 1.78 -10.13 -3.53
N LEU A 213 2.54 -9.18 -3.02
CA LEU A 213 2.26 -8.55 -1.73
C LEU A 213 1.70 -7.14 -1.93
N VAL A 214 0.65 -6.76 -1.20
CA VAL A 214 0.24 -5.36 -1.07
C VAL A 214 1.38 -4.61 -0.38
N ASP A 215 1.92 -3.61 -1.06
CA ASP A 215 3.08 -2.84 -0.61
C ASP A 215 2.76 -2.07 0.67
N ILE A 216 3.63 -2.16 1.68
CA ILE A 216 3.44 -1.44 2.94
C ILE A 216 3.34 0.07 2.72
N ARG A 217 4.08 0.64 1.75
CA ARG A 217 4.00 2.06 1.40
C ARG A 217 2.62 2.48 0.92
N ALA A 218 1.96 1.62 0.15
CA ALA A 218 0.59 1.88 -0.32
C ALA A 218 -0.41 1.83 0.84
N ILE A 219 -0.18 0.93 1.82
CA ILE A 219 -0.99 0.84 3.03
C ILE A 219 -0.80 2.09 3.91
N LEU A 220 0.44 2.55 4.11
CA LEU A 220 0.73 3.79 4.86
C LEU A 220 0.08 5.00 4.19
N THR A 221 0.25 5.14 2.86
CA THR A 221 -0.39 6.21 2.08
C THR A 221 -1.92 6.19 2.22
N TRP A 222 -2.53 5.01 2.25
CA TRP A 222 -3.96 4.87 2.49
C TRP A 222 -4.35 5.32 3.91
N MET A 223 -3.58 4.94 4.93
CA MET A 223 -3.83 5.35 6.31
C MET A 223 -3.74 6.88 6.47
N ASP A 224 -2.84 7.54 5.77
CA ASP A 224 -2.69 9.01 5.81
C ASP A 224 -3.83 9.78 5.15
N THR A 225 -4.72 9.09 4.44
CA THR A 225 -5.98 9.70 4.02
C THR A 225 -6.91 10.01 5.20
N PHE A 226 -6.64 9.45 6.39
CA PHE A 226 -7.41 9.72 7.61
C PHE A 226 -6.96 11.00 8.31
N GLY A 227 -5.81 11.55 7.94
CA GLY A 227 -5.18 12.72 8.54
C GLY A 227 -3.65 12.68 8.35
N THR A 228 -2.98 13.81 8.54
CA THR A 228 -1.52 13.89 8.49
C THR A 228 -0.89 12.89 9.44
N ASP A 229 0.00 12.05 8.92
CA ASP A 229 0.72 10.98 9.63
C ASP A 229 -0.21 10.06 10.45
N ALA A 230 -1.45 9.87 10.00
CA ALA A 230 -2.44 9.08 10.73
C ALA A 230 -2.05 7.59 10.85
N HIS A 231 -1.19 7.09 9.96
CA HIS A 231 -0.66 5.73 10.04
C HIS A 231 0.08 5.45 11.36
N ASP A 232 0.73 6.44 11.99
CA ASP A 232 1.44 6.31 13.28
C ASP A 232 0.53 5.86 14.43
N THR A 233 -0.77 6.08 14.30
CA THR A 233 -1.74 5.55 15.26
C THR A 233 -1.81 4.02 15.23
N TYR A 234 -1.56 3.41 14.06
CA TYR A 234 -1.86 2.01 13.80
C TYR A 234 -0.62 1.13 13.70
N VAL A 235 0.51 1.67 13.24
CA VAL A 235 1.73 0.91 12.95
C VAL A 235 2.90 1.41 13.79
N THR A 236 3.93 0.58 13.92
CA THR A 236 5.23 0.96 14.44
C THR A 236 6.25 0.88 13.31
N HIS A 237 7.02 1.93 13.08
CA HIS A 237 8.05 1.94 12.03
C HIS A 237 9.36 1.35 12.51
N LEU A 238 10.08 0.66 11.62
CA LEU A 238 11.40 0.12 11.91
C LEU A 238 12.42 1.26 12.10
N ASP A 239 12.28 2.33 11.30
CA ASP A 239 13.09 3.54 11.37
C ASP A 239 12.19 4.78 11.41
N SER A 240 11.59 5.03 12.57
CA SER A 240 10.67 6.16 12.78
C SER A 240 11.37 7.51 12.55
N ASP A 241 12.66 7.64 12.86
CA ASP A 241 13.42 8.86 12.64
C ASP A 241 13.62 9.13 11.15
N ARG A 242 13.88 8.10 10.34
CA ARG A 242 13.99 8.23 8.88
C ARG A 242 12.64 8.47 8.22
N TYR A 243 11.58 7.84 8.72
CA TYR A 243 10.22 8.09 8.27
C TYR A 243 9.81 9.55 8.49
N HIS A 244 10.00 10.05 9.72
CA HIS A 244 9.68 11.42 10.12
C HIS A 244 10.80 12.41 9.84
N ALA A 245 11.89 11.97 9.19
CA ALA A 245 13.02 12.83 8.91
C ALA A 245 12.46 14.01 8.09
N PRO A 246 12.52 15.24 8.62
CA PRO A 246 12.09 16.37 7.83
C PRO A 246 12.99 16.39 6.61
N THR A 247 12.42 16.16 5.44
CA THR A 247 13.01 16.71 4.23
C THR A 247 12.94 18.22 4.46
N ASN A 248 14.02 18.82 5.03
CA ASN A 248 14.19 20.22 5.49
C ASN A 248 14.01 21.27 4.37
N PHE A 249 13.35 20.86 3.31
CA PHE A 249 13.17 21.51 2.05
C PHE A 249 11.70 21.58 1.66
N ILE A 250 10.77 20.86 2.29
CA ILE A 250 9.34 20.90 1.96
C ILE A 250 8.60 21.70 3.04
N ALA A 251 7.99 22.81 2.64
CA ALA A 251 7.06 23.57 3.48
C ALA A 251 5.68 22.88 3.48
N GLU A 252 4.96 22.99 4.60
CA GLU A 252 3.57 22.54 4.69
C GLU A 252 2.72 23.29 3.65
N GLY A 253 2.00 22.54 2.81
CA GLY A 253 1.20 23.12 1.74
C GLY A 253 -0.12 23.69 2.25
N ASN A 254 -0.36 25.00 2.06
CA ASN A 254 -1.65 25.63 2.34
C ASN A 254 -1.96 26.73 1.32
N LEU A 255 -2.90 26.47 0.40
CA LEU A 255 -3.33 27.44 -0.62
C LEU A 255 -4.11 28.65 -0.06
N ALA A 256 -4.51 28.63 1.21
CA ALA A 256 -5.39 29.61 1.84
C ALA A 256 -6.68 29.85 1.02
N CYS A 257 -7.23 28.79 0.43
CA CYS A 257 -8.52 28.84 -0.26
C CYS A 257 -9.63 29.00 0.76
N THR A 258 -10.46 30.05 0.61
CA THR A 258 -11.71 30.14 1.36
C THR A 258 -12.81 29.28 0.72
N MET A 259 -12.72 29.06 -0.59
CA MET A 259 -13.69 28.27 -1.35
C MET A 259 -13.06 27.74 -2.65
N LEU A 260 -13.39 26.50 -3.03
CA LEU A 260 -13.12 25.97 -4.36
C LEU A 260 -14.37 26.10 -5.21
N ALA A 261 -14.28 26.76 -6.37
CA ALA A 261 -15.44 27.05 -7.19
C ALA A 261 -15.18 26.82 -8.68
N LYS A 262 -16.21 26.40 -9.41
CA LYS A 262 -16.24 26.33 -10.87
C LYS A 262 -17.50 27.00 -11.41
N SER A 263 -17.50 27.33 -12.70
CA SER A 263 -18.71 27.80 -13.36
C SER A 263 -19.58 26.62 -13.86
N PRO A 264 -20.87 26.84 -14.15
CA PRO A 264 -21.69 25.85 -14.86
C PRO A 264 -21.24 25.62 -16.31
N LEU A 265 -20.50 26.56 -16.90
CA LEU A 265 -20.16 26.59 -18.32
C LEU A 265 -18.79 25.96 -18.61
N GLU A 266 -17.92 25.88 -17.61
CA GLU A 266 -16.54 25.39 -17.73
C GLU A 266 -16.20 24.39 -16.61
N SER A 267 -15.25 23.49 -16.86
CA SER A 267 -14.71 22.55 -15.87
C SER A 267 -13.61 23.14 -15.01
N THR A 268 -13.03 24.28 -15.40
CA THR A 268 -11.94 24.94 -14.69
C THR A 268 -12.30 25.23 -13.23
N VAL A 269 -11.46 24.74 -12.32
CA VAL A 269 -11.60 24.96 -10.87
C VAL A 269 -10.74 26.14 -10.44
N TYR A 270 -11.30 26.98 -9.58
CA TYR A 270 -10.64 28.13 -8.99
C TYR A 270 -10.59 27.99 -7.47
N CYS A 271 -9.45 28.36 -6.89
CA CYS A 271 -9.32 28.68 -5.48
C CYS A 271 -9.67 30.16 -5.30
N LEU A 272 -10.70 30.45 -4.50
CA LEU A 272 -11.07 31.80 -4.13
C LEU A 272 -10.37 32.18 -2.83
N HIS A 273 -9.87 33.41 -2.77
CA HIS A 273 -9.14 33.94 -1.62
C HIS A 273 -9.97 35.03 -0.91
N SER A 274 -9.69 35.25 0.38
CA SER A 274 -10.39 36.25 1.20
C SER A 274 -10.14 37.70 0.77
N ASP A 275 -9.09 37.94 -0.02
CA ASP A 275 -8.71 39.28 -0.51
C ASP A 275 -9.41 39.69 -1.81
N GLY A 276 -10.37 38.90 -2.29
CA GLY A 276 -11.09 39.15 -3.55
C GLY A 276 -10.31 38.75 -4.79
N THR A 277 -9.28 37.90 -4.66
CA THR A 277 -8.57 37.30 -5.78
C THR A 277 -8.93 35.83 -5.95
N ARG A 278 -8.61 35.27 -7.13
CA ARG A 278 -8.71 33.84 -7.39
C ARG A 278 -7.46 33.33 -8.09
N SER A 279 -7.10 32.10 -7.78
CA SER A 279 -6.06 31.36 -8.47
C SER A 279 -6.68 30.15 -9.19
N VAL A 280 -6.13 29.77 -10.33
CA VAL A 280 -6.70 28.73 -11.19
C VAL A 280 -5.90 27.43 -11.09
N PHE A 281 -6.58 26.30 -11.03
CA PHE A 281 -5.94 25.01 -11.25
C PHE A 281 -5.75 24.81 -12.76
N PRO A 282 -4.49 24.75 -13.26
CA PRO A 282 -4.23 24.75 -14.70
C PRO A 282 -4.60 23.42 -15.37
N ASN A 283 -4.62 22.32 -14.61
CA ASN A 283 -4.97 20.99 -15.07
C ASN A 283 -5.39 20.09 -13.89
N ASP A 284 -5.89 18.90 -14.23
CA ASP A 284 -6.34 17.90 -13.25
C ASP A 284 -5.19 17.40 -12.36
N ALA A 285 -3.97 17.30 -12.90
CA ALA A 285 -2.81 16.89 -12.13
C ALA A 285 -2.50 17.85 -10.97
N ALA A 286 -2.53 19.16 -11.23
CA ALA A 286 -2.37 20.17 -10.19
C ALA A 286 -3.50 20.06 -9.17
N TYR A 287 -4.76 19.95 -9.59
CA TYR A 287 -5.88 19.82 -8.65
C TYR A 287 -5.76 18.56 -7.76
N HIS A 288 -5.53 17.40 -8.37
CA HIS A 288 -5.45 16.12 -7.66
C HIS A 288 -4.21 16.00 -6.77
N SER A 289 -3.17 16.81 -6.99
CA SER A 289 -2.06 16.90 -6.05
C SER A 289 -2.47 17.53 -4.71
N TRP A 290 -3.52 18.37 -4.70
CA TRP A 290 -4.02 19.06 -3.49
C TRP A 290 -5.27 18.41 -2.89
N PHE A 291 -6.14 17.82 -3.71
CA PHE A 291 -7.43 17.28 -3.28
C PHE A 291 -7.70 15.90 -3.88
N SER A 292 -8.31 15.00 -3.11
CA SER A 292 -8.62 13.64 -3.58
C SER A 292 -9.63 13.61 -4.71
N ASP A 293 -10.62 14.50 -4.66
CA ASP A 293 -11.78 14.52 -5.56
C ASP A 293 -12.40 15.94 -5.64
N PHE A 294 -13.46 16.07 -6.43
CA PHE A 294 -14.15 17.33 -6.68
C PHE A 294 -15.35 17.59 -5.74
N SER A 295 -15.56 16.78 -4.70
CA SER A 295 -16.72 16.92 -3.81
C SER A 295 -16.76 18.26 -3.05
N GLY A 296 -15.58 18.86 -2.82
CA GLY A 296 -15.43 20.18 -2.21
C GLY A 296 -15.63 21.37 -3.17
N VAL A 297 -15.82 21.12 -4.48
CA VAL A 297 -15.95 22.20 -5.48
C VAL A 297 -17.41 22.63 -5.61
N VAL A 298 -17.67 23.90 -5.32
CA VAL A 298 -19.01 24.48 -5.49
C VAL A 298 -19.20 25.05 -6.89
N THR A 299 -20.45 25.08 -7.34
CA THR A 299 -20.82 25.76 -8.59
C THR A 299 -21.22 27.20 -8.30
N ALA A 300 -20.50 28.17 -8.87
CA ALA A 300 -20.75 29.60 -8.74
C ALA A 300 -21.05 30.23 -10.11
N SER A 301 -21.81 31.32 -10.17
CA SER A 301 -22.12 31.96 -11.44
C SER A 301 -20.86 32.57 -12.08
N ALA A 302 -20.83 32.67 -13.41
CA ALA A 302 -19.71 33.30 -14.11
C ALA A 302 -19.51 34.77 -13.67
N THR A 303 -20.61 35.47 -13.36
CA THR A 303 -20.59 36.83 -12.83
C THR A 303 -19.90 36.88 -11.47
N ASP A 304 -20.26 35.98 -10.55
CA ASP A 304 -19.65 35.94 -9.20
C ASP A 304 -18.16 35.62 -9.28
N LEU A 305 -17.78 34.64 -10.13
CA LEU A 305 -16.37 34.29 -10.33
C LEU A 305 -15.57 35.44 -10.96
N SER A 306 -16.17 36.21 -11.87
CA SER A 306 -15.51 37.37 -12.49
C SER A 306 -15.26 38.53 -11.53
N ALA A 307 -15.99 38.59 -10.41
CA ALA A 307 -15.75 39.57 -9.35
C ALA A 307 -14.41 39.31 -8.62
N TYR A 308 -13.92 38.07 -8.64
CA TYR A 308 -12.61 37.71 -8.11
C TYR A 308 -11.53 37.88 -9.19
N ARG A 309 -10.53 38.74 -8.93
CA ARG A 309 -9.44 39.00 -9.87
C ARG A 309 -8.54 37.77 -9.99
N LEU A 310 -8.34 37.28 -11.21
CA LEU A 310 -7.40 36.17 -11.46
C LEU A 310 -5.96 36.64 -11.23
N VAL A 311 -5.18 35.92 -10.40
CA VAL A 311 -3.83 36.34 -10.01
C VAL A 311 -2.72 35.34 -10.33
N SER A 312 -3.01 34.04 -10.34
CA SER A 312 -1.97 33.02 -10.55
C SER A 312 -2.55 31.68 -10.99
N ASN A 313 -1.67 30.83 -11.54
CA ASN A 313 -1.90 29.39 -11.65
C ASN A 313 -1.41 28.71 -10.38
N ILE A 314 -2.18 27.77 -9.86
CA ILE A 314 -1.78 26.90 -8.76
C ILE A 314 -0.84 25.82 -9.32
N THR A 315 0.31 25.66 -8.67
CA THR A 315 1.28 24.61 -8.99
C THR A 315 0.94 23.30 -8.27
N MET A 316 1.68 22.24 -8.60
CA MET A 316 1.62 20.99 -7.85
C MET A 316 1.87 21.21 -6.35
N LYS A 317 1.27 20.39 -5.49
CA LYS A 317 1.42 20.46 -4.04
C LYS A 317 2.89 20.25 -3.61
N PRO A 318 3.37 20.94 -2.56
CA PRO A 318 4.64 20.61 -1.92
C PRO A 318 4.78 19.11 -1.64
N GLY A 319 5.96 18.55 -1.95
CA GLY A 319 6.23 17.11 -1.92
C GLY A 319 6.01 16.39 -3.25
N SER A 320 5.38 17.02 -4.23
CA SER A 320 5.24 16.42 -5.56
C SER A 320 6.59 16.35 -6.29
N LEU A 321 6.84 15.22 -6.96
CA LEU A 321 7.93 15.09 -7.91
C LEU A 321 7.43 15.45 -9.30
N VAL A 322 8.15 16.34 -9.98
CA VAL A 322 7.77 16.83 -11.29
C VAL A 322 8.91 16.83 -12.26
N LYS A 323 8.57 16.69 -13.54
CA LYS A 323 9.46 16.88 -14.67
C LYS A 323 8.79 17.83 -15.66
N ILE A 324 9.55 18.74 -16.26
CA ILE A 324 9.03 19.54 -17.37
C ILE A 324 9.23 18.75 -18.65
N GLU A 325 8.21 18.62 -19.51
CA GLU A 325 8.28 17.78 -20.72
C GLU A 325 9.51 18.06 -21.62
N SER A 326 10.01 19.31 -21.62
CA SER A 326 11.20 19.73 -22.38
C SER A 326 12.53 19.67 -21.60
N ASP A 327 12.53 19.26 -20.33
CA ASP A 327 13.71 19.21 -19.46
C ASP A 327 13.87 17.78 -18.89
N PRO A 328 15.03 17.11 -19.09
CA PRO A 328 15.26 15.79 -18.53
C PRO A 328 15.36 15.76 -16.99
N LYS A 329 15.48 16.91 -16.33
CA LYS A 329 15.65 17.00 -14.88
C LYS A 329 14.35 16.72 -14.11
N VAL A 330 14.51 16.08 -12.94
CA VAL A 330 13.44 15.86 -11.98
C VAL A 330 13.59 16.84 -10.83
N TYR A 331 12.46 17.43 -10.42
CA TYR A 331 12.40 18.43 -9.38
C TYR A 331 11.45 18.00 -8.28
N LEU A 332 11.80 18.31 -7.03
CA LEU A 332 10.89 18.32 -5.90
C LEU A 332 10.21 19.69 -5.81
N VAL A 333 8.89 19.70 -5.66
CA VAL A 333 8.14 20.92 -5.34
C VAL A 333 8.23 21.16 -3.84
N THR A 334 8.72 22.33 -3.43
CA THR A 334 9.08 22.57 -2.03
C THR A 334 8.14 23.48 -1.26
N ASP A 335 7.31 24.26 -1.93
CA ASP A 335 6.42 25.22 -1.28
C ASP A 335 5.18 25.50 -2.16
N ASP A 336 4.20 26.17 -1.56
CA ASP A 336 2.90 26.49 -2.16
C ASP A 336 3.00 27.50 -3.32
N ILE A 337 4.12 28.21 -3.43
CA ILE A 337 4.45 29.11 -4.54
C ILE A 337 5.16 28.39 -5.71
N GLY A 338 5.31 27.07 -5.63
CA GLY A 338 5.81 26.23 -6.73
C GLY A 338 7.31 26.31 -6.94
N THR A 339 8.10 26.41 -5.88
CA THR A 339 9.56 26.31 -5.97
C THR A 339 9.97 24.88 -6.32
N LEU A 340 10.71 24.74 -7.41
CA LEU A 340 11.29 23.51 -7.92
C LEU A 340 12.75 23.42 -7.51
N ARG A 341 13.12 22.34 -6.81
CA ARG A 341 14.51 22.04 -6.49
C ARG A 341 14.95 20.78 -7.21
N TRP A 342 15.99 20.92 -8.03
CA TRP A 342 16.51 19.83 -8.84
C TRP A 342 17.10 18.73 -7.95
N ILE A 343 16.71 17.47 -8.22
CA ILE A 343 17.33 16.27 -7.68
C ILE A 343 18.45 15.85 -8.64
N GLN A 344 19.71 16.00 -8.21
CA GLN A 344 20.85 16.05 -9.12
C GLN A 344 21.25 14.71 -9.75
N SER A 345 20.92 13.60 -9.11
CA SER A 345 21.18 12.25 -9.59
C SER A 345 20.08 11.30 -9.15
N GLU A 346 20.00 10.16 -9.84
CA GLU A 346 19.15 9.04 -9.45
C GLU A 346 19.54 8.52 -8.06
N ASP A 347 20.84 8.34 -7.77
CA ASP A 347 21.32 7.97 -6.43
C ASP A 347 20.81 8.93 -5.35
N ARG A 348 20.77 10.25 -5.64
CA ARG A 348 20.27 11.24 -4.68
C ARG A 348 18.75 11.18 -4.54
N ALA A 349 18.04 10.89 -5.62
CA ALA A 349 16.60 10.68 -5.59
C ALA A 349 16.24 9.45 -4.76
N VAL A 350 16.98 8.35 -4.93
CA VAL A 350 16.88 7.14 -4.12
C VAL A 350 17.14 7.43 -2.65
N GLU A 351 18.22 8.14 -2.33
CA GLU A 351 18.56 8.48 -0.94
C GLU A 351 17.46 9.30 -0.26
N LEU A 352 16.85 10.23 -0.99
CA LEU A 352 15.83 11.14 -0.46
C LEU A 352 14.41 10.57 -0.46
N LEU A 353 14.06 9.70 -1.40
CA LEU A 353 12.68 9.35 -1.75
C LEU A 353 12.45 7.85 -1.96
N GLY A 354 13.50 7.02 -1.82
CA GLY A 354 13.48 5.58 -2.04
C GLY A 354 13.52 5.18 -3.53
N HIS A 355 13.81 3.92 -3.83
CA HIS A 355 13.95 3.42 -5.21
C HIS A 355 12.68 3.55 -6.08
N GLY A 356 11.49 3.65 -5.48
CA GLY A 356 10.22 3.86 -6.17
C GLY A 356 9.97 5.30 -6.63
N TRP A 357 10.87 6.25 -6.32
CA TRP A 357 10.67 7.69 -6.55
C TRP A 357 10.22 8.03 -7.97
N ALA A 358 10.74 7.33 -8.98
CA ALA A 358 10.45 7.58 -10.38
C ALA A 358 8.97 7.37 -10.73
N GLY A 359 8.28 6.48 -10.02
CA GLY A 359 6.84 6.23 -10.21
C GLY A 359 5.94 7.38 -9.74
N PHE A 360 6.47 8.31 -8.94
CA PHE A 360 5.74 9.47 -8.43
C PHE A 360 5.99 10.74 -9.25
N VAL A 361 6.82 10.68 -10.29
CA VAL A 361 7.13 11.82 -11.14
C VAL A 361 5.96 12.14 -12.05
N THR A 362 5.46 13.36 -11.98
CA THR A 362 4.42 13.88 -12.84
C THR A 362 5.02 14.78 -13.93
N ASP A 363 4.74 14.49 -15.19
CA ASP A 363 5.11 15.38 -16.30
C ASP A 363 4.23 16.64 -16.30
N ILE A 364 4.88 17.80 -16.37
CA ILE A 364 4.28 19.12 -16.42
C ILE A 364 4.48 19.70 -17.82
N PRO A 365 3.38 20.04 -18.52
CA PRO A 365 3.46 20.71 -19.81
C PRO A 365 4.31 21.97 -19.76
N VAL A 366 5.12 22.18 -20.81
CA VAL A 366 6.03 23.35 -20.92
C VAL A 366 5.31 24.68 -20.71
N SER A 367 4.05 24.78 -21.15
CA SER A 367 3.23 25.99 -20.98
C SER A 367 3.05 26.41 -19.52
N PHE A 368 3.13 25.47 -18.58
CA PHE A 368 2.97 25.75 -17.15
C PHE A 368 4.28 25.99 -16.42
N PHE A 369 5.44 25.77 -17.06
CA PHE A 369 6.74 25.92 -16.40
C PHE A 369 6.96 27.34 -15.86
N SER A 370 6.47 28.37 -16.55
CA SER A 370 6.53 29.76 -16.09
C SER A 370 5.77 30.05 -14.79
N SER A 371 4.90 29.13 -14.35
CA SER A 371 4.19 29.23 -13.05
C SER A 371 5.07 28.76 -11.87
N TYR A 372 6.19 28.09 -12.15
CA TYR A 372 7.11 27.57 -11.14
C TYR A 372 8.35 28.47 -10.97
N ARG A 373 9.02 28.36 -9.82
CA ARG A 373 10.27 29.07 -9.52
C ARG A 373 11.41 28.08 -9.38
N LEU A 374 12.58 28.35 -9.96
CA LEU A 374 13.74 27.50 -9.77
C LEU A 374 14.47 27.88 -8.47
N GLY A 375 14.57 26.92 -7.55
CA GLY A 375 15.38 27.02 -6.34
C GLY A 375 16.77 26.41 -6.54
N SER A 376 17.62 26.51 -5.50
CA SER A 376 18.88 25.77 -5.48
C SER A 376 18.61 24.26 -5.53
N PRO A 377 19.47 23.44 -6.17
CA PRO A 377 19.35 21.99 -6.12
C PRO A 377 19.24 21.45 -4.69
N LEU A 378 18.63 20.29 -4.52
CA LEU A 378 18.66 19.60 -3.22
C LEU A 378 20.11 19.20 -2.92
N PRO A 379 20.61 19.46 -1.69
CA PRO A 379 21.99 19.17 -1.31
C PRO A 379 22.29 17.69 -1.40
#